data_AF-A0A929MZ39-F1
#
_entry.id   AF-A0A929MZ39-F1
#
_cell.length_a   1.000
_cell.length_b   1.000
_cell.length_c   1.000
_cell.angle_alpha   90.00
_cell.angle_beta   90.00
_cell.angle_gamma   90.00
#
_symmetry.space_group_name_H-M   'P 1'
#
loop_
_entity.id
_entity.type
_entity.pdbx_description
1 polymer ?
#
loop_
_entity_poly.entity_id
_entity_poly.type
_entity_poly.pdbx_seq_one_letter_code
_entity_poly.pdbx_strand_id
1 'polypeptide(L)'
;MPLTGAHLRRLGVRDPERASALLAGLPGPEGAWARGARRCADPDQMLLLATRLFEAAPAAVADAAAGADERLERLCAVLGASAWLGEYLIARPGALGALWEPARDARAEVLGAVGAYSVGPVAGRLVAAEGTGADDLRRAYRRVQLGIAADDLTSEDAPAAVPGVGRRLAELADAS
;
A
#
# COMPACT_ATOMS: atom_id res chain seq x y z
N MET A 1 -9.20 -9.11 25.73
CA MET A 1 -10.06 -8.22 26.55
C MET A 1 -10.52 -7.09 25.64
N PRO A 2 -11.81 -6.75 25.65
CA PRO A 2 -12.33 -5.69 24.77
C PRO A 2 -11.62 -4.36 25.04
N LEU A 3 -11.18 -3.68 23.97
CA LEU A 3 -10.52 -2.38 24.07
C LEU A 3 -11.53 -1.33 24.53
N THR A 4 -11.34 -0.81 25.74
CA THR A 4 -12.15 0.30 26.26
C THR A 4 -11.94 1.59 25.46
N GLY A 5 -12.89 2.53 25.51
CA GLY A 5 -12.76 3.82 24.83
C GLY A 5 -11.49 4.60 25.22
N ALA A 6 -11.03 4.47 26.46
CA ALA A 6 -9.77 5.06 26.92
C ALA A 6 -8.53 4.39 26.29
N HIS A 7 -8.56 3.08 26.03
CA HIS A 7 -7.51 2.40 25.28
C HIS A 7 -7.44 2.92 23.85
N LEU A 8 -8.60 3.04 23.19
CA LEU A 8 -8.69 3.48 21.80
C LEU A 8 -8.17 4.92 21.62
N ARG A 9 -8.53 5.86 22.50
CA ARG A 9 -7.97 7.23 22.44
C ARG A 9 -6.44 7.25 22.54
N ARG A 10 -5.82 6.33 23.30
CA ARG A 10 -4.35 6.21 23.37
C ARG A 10 -3.73 5.69 22.08
N LEU A 11 -4.51 5.10 21.18
CA LEU A 11 -4.07 4.71 19.84
C LEU A 11 -4.16 5.88 18.84
N GLY A 12 -4.65 7.05 19.25
CA GLY A 12 -4.80 8.21 18.38
C GLY A 12 -6.15 8.30 17.66
N VAL A 13 -7.09 7.37 17.92
CA VAL A 13 -8.44 7.47 17.33
C VAL A 13 -9.26 8.60 17.95
N ARG A 14 -9.96 9.33 17.10
CA ARG A 14 -10.82 10.46 17.47
C ARG A 14 -12.21 9.99 17.90
N ASP A 15 -12.71 8.92 17.27
CA ASP A 15 -14.01 8.33 17.55
C ASP A 15 -13.87 6.88 18.05
N PRO A 16 -13.74 6.68 19.38
CA PRO A 16 -13.57 5.35 19.97
C PRO A 16 -14.74 4.40 19.75
N GLU A 17 -15.97 4.91 19.70
CA GLU A 17 -17.15 4.06 19.52
C GLU A 17 -17.18 3.49 18.11
N ARG A 18 -16.97 4.37 17.11
CA ARG A 18 -16.85 3.94 15.72
C ARG A 18 -15.65 3.03 15.51
N ALA A 19 -14.48 3.38 16.05
CA ALA A 19 -13.28 2.54 15.94
C ALA A 19 -13.50 1.14 16.54
N SER A 20 -14.19 1.05 17.69
CA SER A 20 -14.53 -0.23 18.30
C SER A 20 -15.43 -1.09 17.40
N ALA A 21 -16.44 -0.49 16.78
CA ALA A 21 -17.34 -1.19 15.86
C ALA A 21 -16.60 -1.71 14.61
N LEU A 22 -15.73 -0.88 14.01
CA LEU A 22 -14.93 -1.29 12.85
C LEU A 22 -13.95 -2.42 13.19
N LEU A 23 -13.26 -2.32 14.34
CA LEU A 23 -12.32 -3.36 14.80
C LEU A 23 -13.01 -4.71 15.01
N ALA A 24 -14.26 -4.72 15.48
CA ALA A 24 -15.01 -5.96 15.68
C ALA A 24 -15.37 -6.68 14.36
N GLY A 25 -15.42 -5.96 13.24
CA GLY A 25 -15.72 -6.51 11.91
C GLY A 25 -14.49 -6.95 11.11
N LEU A 26 -13.28 -6.63 11.55
CA LEU A 26 -12.05 -6.94 10.82
C LEU A 26 -11.53 -8.37 11.14
N PRO A 27 -10.95 -9.07 10.14
CA PRO A 27 -10.53 -10.47 10.30
C PRO A 27 -9.21 -10.60 11.08
N GLY A 28 -8.90 -11.82 11.54
CA GLY A 28 -7.61 -12.15 12.13
C GLY A 28 -7.59 -12.11 13.67
N PRO A 29 -6.40 -12.25 14.27
CA PRO A 29 -6.26 -12.36 15.73
C PRO A 29 -6.72 -11.10 16.47
N GLU A 30 -7.24 -11.29 17.69
CA GLU A 30 -7.67 -10.19 18.56
C GLU A 30 -6.52 -9.17 18.73
N GLY A 31 -6.83 -7.90 18.47
CA GLY A 31 -5.90 -6.78 18.64
C GLY A 31 -4.86 -6.60 17.53
N ALA A 32 -4.82 -7.42 16.47
CA ALA A 32 -3.88 -7.26 15.36
C ALA A 32 -4.02 -5.88 14.68
N TRP A 33 -5.25 -5.54 14.29
CA TRP A 33 -5.57 -4.23 13.71
C TRP A 33 -5.38 -3.05 14.67
N ALA A 34 -5.60 -3.26 15.97
CA ALA A 34 -5.35 -2.23 16.97
C ALA A 34 -3.86 -1.91 17.14
N ARG A 35 -2.98 -2.91 16.98
CA ARG A 35 -1.52 -2.69 16.91
C ARG A 35 -1.14 -1.88 15.68
N GLY A 36 -1.74 -2.21 14.52
CA GLY A 36 -1.56 -1.44 13.28
C GLY A 36 -2.03 0.01 13.41
N ALA A 37 -3.22 0.23 13.99
CA ALA A 37 -3.78 1.56 14.25
C ALA A 37 -2.82 2.44 15.06
N ARG A 38 -2.17 1.86 16.07
CA ARG A 38 -1.21 2.57 16.93
C ARG A 38 -0.01 3.13 16.18
N ARG A 39 0.41 2.50 15.08
CA ARG A 39 1.65 2.82 14.35
C ARG A 39 1.42 3.67 13.11
N CYS A 40 0.18 3.77 12.62
CA CYS A 40 -0.13 4.53 11.42
C CYS A 40 -0.40 6.02 11.71
N ALA A 41 -0.34 6.85 10.66
CA ALA A 41 -0.50 8.30 10.77
C ALA A 41 -1.93 8.73 11.13
N ASP A 42 -2.95 8.09 10.54
CA ASP A 42 -4.36 8.33 10.83
C ASP A 42 -5.11 6.99 11.05
N PRO A 43 -5.37 6.61 12.31
CA PRO A 43 -6.01 5.33 12.63
C PRO A 43 -7.51 5.30 12.29
N ASP A 44 -8.22 6.43 12.32
CA ASP A 44 -9.63 6.46 11.93
C ASP A 44 -9.79 6.21 10.43
N GLN A 45 -8.93 6.84 9.61
CA GLN A 45 -8.86 6.59 8.17
C GLN A 45 -8.46 5.14 7.88
N MET A 46 -7.42 4.65 8.57
CA MET A 46 -6.94 3.28 8.40
C MET A 46 -8.07 2.27 8.62
N LEU A 47 -8.80 2.36 9.73
CA LEU A 47 -9.88 1.43 10.06
C LEU A 47 -11.04 1.49 9.07
N LEU A 48 -11.39 2.69 8.61
CA LEU A 48 -12.44 2.87 7.61
C LEU A 48 -12.06 2.23 6.27
N LEU A 49 -10.84 2.49 5.78
CA LEU A 49 -10.37 1.94 4.51
C LEU A 49 -10.12 0.43 4.60
N ALA A 50 -9.62 -0.07 5.73
CA ALA A 50 -9.44 -1.50 5.98
C ALA A 50 -10.77 -2.25 5.92
N THR A 51 -11.83 -1.69 6.52
CA THR A 51 -13.18 -2.28 6.50
C THR A 51 -13.71 -2.36 5.07
N ARG A 52 -13.62 -1.27 4.32
CA ARG A 52 -14.06 -1.23 2.91
C ARG A 52 -13.24 -2.13 1.99
N LEU A 53 -11.95 -2.26 2.26
CA LEU A 53 -11.08 -3.19 1.53
C LEU A 53 -11.42 -4.65 1.87
N PHE A 54 -11.75 -4.95 3.12
CA PHE A 54 -12.20 -6.28 3.52
C PHE A 54 -13.52 -6.66 2.84
N GLU A 55 -14.45 -5.72 2.70
CA GLU A 55 -15.68 -5.93 1.92
C GLU A 55 -15.39 -6.22 0.44
N ALA A 56 -14.42 -5.53 -0.16
CA ALA A 56 -14.06 -5.70 -1.57
C ALA A 56 -13.21 -6.97 -1.83
N ALA A 57 -12.38 -7.39 -0.88
CA ALA A 57 -11.42 -8.49 -1.05
C ALA A 57 -11.20 -9.27 0.27
N PRO A 58 -12.22 -10.00 0.75
CA PRO A 58 -12.21 -10.59 2.08
C PRO A 58 -11.07 -11.60 2.27
N ALA A 59 -10.83 -12.44 1.27
CA ALA A 59 -9.78 -13.46 1.34
C ALA A 59 -8.37 -12.86 1.44
N ALA A 60 -8.09 -11.81 0.67
CA ALA A 60 -6.76 -11.18 0.64
C ALA A 60 -6.45 -10.44 1.95
N VAL A 61 -7.44 -9.74 2.52
CA VAL A 61 -7.29 -9.04 3.79
C VAL A 61 -7.23 -10.02 4.96
N ALA A 62 -8.01 -11.11 4.92
CA ALA A 62 -7.92 -12.17 5.91
C ALA A 62 -6.55 -12.87 5.88
N ASP A 63 -5.99 -13.14 4.71
CA ASP A 63 -4.64 -13.69 4.56
C ASP A 63 -3.58 -12.74 5.13
N ALA A 64 -3.67 -11.44 4.82
CA ALA A 64 -2.76 -10.44 5.37
C ALA A 64 -2.85 -10.34 6.91
N ALA A 65 -4.06 -10.47 7.48
CA ALA A 65 -4.28 -10.42 8.92
C ALA A 65 -3.94 -11.73 9.67
N ALA A 66 -3.98 -12.87 8.97
CA ALA A 66 -3.60 -14.18 9.52
C ALA A 66 -2.09 -14.48 9.38
N GLY A 67 -1.43 -13.82 8.42
CA GLY A 67 -0.02 -14.01 8.10
C GLY A 67 0.94 -13.32 9.07
N ALA A 68 2.17 -13.06 8.59
CA ALA A 68 3.20 -12.37 9.37
C ALA A 68 2.77 -10.94 9.74
N ASP A 69 3.09 -10.51 10.97
CA ASP A 69 2.76 -9.17 11.49
C ASP A 69 3.18 -8.04 10.51
N GLU A 70 4.26 -8.24 9.75
CA GLU A 70 4.78 -7.30 8.76
C GLU A 70 3.79 -7.00 7.61
N ARG A 71 3.04 -8.00 7.11
CA ARG A 71 2.08 -7.78 6.01
C ARG A 71 0.95 -6.87 6.45
N LEU A 72 0.42 -7.12 7.64
CA LEU A 72 -0.63 -6.31 8.23
C LEU A 72 -0.13 -4.91 8.59
N GLU A 73 1.10 -4.80 9.13
CA GLU A 73 1.75 -3.53 9.43
C GLU A 73 1.87 -2.64 8.19
N ARG A 74 2.40 -3.18 7.08
CA ARG A 74 2.54 -2.45 5.81
C ARG A 74 1.20 -2.01 5.25
N LEU A 75 0.18 -2.86 5.33
CA LEU A 75 -1.18 -2.50 4.94
C LEU A 75 -1.72 -1.36 5.81
N CYS A 76 -1.64 -1.47 7.14
CA CYS A 76 -2.13 -0.45 8.06
C CYS A 76 -1.40 0.89 7.85
N ALA A 77 -0.09 0.86 7.64
CA ALA A 77 0.73 2.04 7.41
C ALA A 77 0.26 2.80 6.16
N VAL A 78 0.09 2.12 5.02
CA VAL A 78 -0.37 2.72 3.77
C VAL A 78 -1.79 3.29 3.89
N LEU A 79 -2.72 2.52 4.47
CA LEU A 79 -4.10 2.96 4.63
C LEU A 79 -4.22 4.17 5.58
N GLY A 80 -3.41 4.21 6.65
CA GLY A 80 -3.38 5.35 7.56
C GLY A 80 -2.66 6.57 7.00
N ALA A 81 -1.77 6.42 6.01
CA ALA A 81 -1.01 7.52 5.43
C ALA A 81 -1.70 8.18 4.23
N SER A 82 -2.47 7.43 3.43
CA SER A 82 -3.02 7.93 2.17
C SER A 82 -4.39 7.38 1.84
N ALA A 83 -5.41 8.24 1.91
CA ALA A 83 -6.76 7.92 1.44
C ALA A 83 -6.74 7.48 -0.03
N TRP A 84 -5.97 8.20 -0.87
CA TRP A 84 -5.91 7.91 -2.30
C TRP A 84 -5.36 6.49 -2.59
N LEU A 85 -4.30 6.06 -1.89
CA LEU A 85 -3.75 4.71 -2.06
C LEU A 85 -4.72 3.65 -1.52
N GLY A 86 -5.41 3.92 -0.42
CA GLY A 86 -6.44 3.01 0.09
C GLY A 86 -7.64 2.84 -0.85
N GLU A 87 -8.17 3.94 -1.40
CA GLU A 87 -9.23 3.89 -2.42
C GLU A 87 -8.77 3.14 -3.68
N TYR A 88 -7.51 3.33 -4.09
CA TYR A 88 -6.94 2.58 -5.20
C TYR A 88 -6.90 1.07 -4.92
N LEU A 89 -6.51 0.65 -3.72
CA LEU A 89 -6.52 -0.77 -3.32
C LEU A 89 -7.94 -1.34 -3.26
N ILE A 90 -8.93 -0.57 -2.79
CA ILE A 90 -10.35 -0.99 -2.79
C ILE A 90 -10.83 -1.20 -4.23
N ALA A 91 -10.53 -0.26 -5.14
CA ALA A 91 -10.90 -0.37 -6.55
C ALA A 91 -10.13 -1.47 -7.29
N ARG A 92 -8.91 -1.80 -6.83
CA ARG A 92 -7.99 -2.75 -7.48
C ARG A 92 -7.30 -3.67 -6.44
N PRO A 93 -8.02 -4.60 -5.80
CA PRO A 93 -7.43 -5.41 -4.72
C PRO A 93 -6.26 -6.29 -5.18
N GLY A 94 -6.19 -6.65 -6.46
CA GLY A 94 -5.04 -7.37 -7.03
C GLY A 94 -3.71 -6.61 -6.95
N ALA A 95 -3.72 -5.31 -6.60
CA ALA A 95 -2.50 -4.55 -6.35
C ALA A 95 -1.91 -4.74 -4.94
N LEU A 96 -2.62 -5.42 -4.03
CA LEU A 96 -2.13 -5.68 -2.66
C LEU A 96 -0.77 -6.40 -2.63
N GLY A 97 -0.51 -7.27 -3.60
CA GLY A 97 0.77 -7.96 -3.75
C GLY A 97 1.98 -7.02 -3.73
N ALA A 98 1.84 -5.81 -4.30
CA ALA A 98 2.91 -4.82 -4.36
C ALA A 98 3.30 -4.25 -2.99
N LEU A 99 2.43 -4.38 -1.98
CA LEU A 99 2.78 -4.04 -0.60
C LEU A 99 3.80 -5.03 -0.04
N TRP A 100 3.69 -6.32 -0.33
CA TRP A 100 4.52 -7.35 0.29
C TRP A 100 5.76 -7.69 -0.55
N GLU A 101 5.64 -7.54 -1.87
CA GLU A 101 6.73 -7.75 -2.82
C GLU A 101 6.98 -6.46 -3.60
N PRO A 102 7.62 -5.45 -2.97
CA PRO A 102 7.91 -4.19 -3.62
C PRO A 102 8.90 -4.39 -4.78
N ALA A 103 8.69 -3.64 -5.86
CA ALA A 103 9.57 -3.69 -7.02
C ALA A 103 11.00 -3.26 -6.62
N ARG A 104 11.98 -4.11 -6.97
CA ARG A 104 13.41 -3.84 -6.77
C ARG A 104 13.92 -2.79 -7.76
N ASP A 105 13.45 -2.86 -9.00
CA ASP A 105 13.74 -1.91 -10.06
C ASP A 105 12.42 -1.33 -10.57
N ALA A 106 12.15 -0.07 -10.20
CA ALA A 106 10.94 0.64 -10.54
C ALA A 106 10.78 0.81 -12.06
N ARG A 107 11.90 1.09 -12.75
CA ARG A 107 11.92 1.36 -14.17
C ARG A 107 11.69 0.08 -14.96
N ALA A 108 12.35 -1.01 -14.60
CA ALA A 108 12.17 -2.30 -15.25
C ALA A 108 10.73 -2.82 -15.10
N GLU A 109 10.13 -2.69 -13.91
CA GLU A 109 8.75 -3.14 -13.66
C GLU A 109 7.73 -2.39 -14.54
N VAL A 110 7.87 -1.06 -14.65
CA VAL A 110 6.96 -0.23 -15.44
C VAL A 110 7.13 -0.45 -16.94
N LEU A 111 8.37 -0.45 -17.42
CA LEU A 111 8.66 -0.69 -18.84
C LEU A 111 8.30 -2.11 -19.27
N GLY A 112 8.54 -3.09 -18.40
CA GLY A 112 8.17 -4.48 -18.64
C GLY A 112 6.66 -4.68 -18.77
N ALA A 113 5.86 -3.96 -17.97
CA ALA A 113 4.40 -4.06 -18.01
C ALA A 113 3.77 -3.65 -19.34
N VAL A 114 4.45 -2.80 -20.12
CA VAL A 114 4.02 -2.40 -21.47
C VAL A 114 4.83 -3.06 -22.58
N GLY A 115 5.75 -3.98 -22.24
CA GLY A 115 6.65 -4.62 -23.21
C GLY A 115 7.51 -3.61 -23.96
N ALA A 116 7.98 -2.56 -23.27
CA ALA A 116 8.70 -1.46 -23.91
C ALA A 116 9.95 -1.96 -24.65
N TYR A 117 10.14 -1.49 -25.88
CA TYR A 117 11.31 -1.83 -26.70
C TYR A 117 11.90 -0.60 -27.38
N SER A 118 13.20 -0.66 -27.66
CA SER A 118 13.94 0.43 -28.29
C SER A 118 13.60 0.57 -29.77
N VAL A 119 13.44 1.80 -30.25
CA VAL A 119 13.13 2.08 -31.66
C VAL A 119 14.16 3.04 -32.27
N GLY A 120 14.80 2.59 -33.34
CA GLY A 120 15.77 3.37 -34.10
C GLY A 120 17.13 3.51 -33.42
N PRO A 121 18.03 4.36 -33.96
CA PRO A 121 19.40 4.49 -33.46
C PRO A 121 19.53 5.38 -32.22
N VAL A 122 18.45 6.05 -31.81
CA VAL A 122 18.47 6.99 -30.68
C VAL A 122 18.41 6.20 -29.37
N ALA A 123 19.50 6.21 -28.62
CA ALA A 123 19.56 5.60 -27.30
C ALA A 123 18.47 6.17 -26.39
N GLY A 124 17.72 5.28 -25.72
CA GLY A 124 16.67 5.66 -24.78
C GLY A 124 15.29 5.93 -25.38
N ARG A 125 15.12 5.91 -26.70
CA ARG A 125 13.79 6.01 -27.31
C ARG A 125 13.07 4.67 -27.22
N LEU A 126 12.11 4.57 -26.31
CA LEU A 126 11.28 3.40 -26.08
C LEU A 126 9.85 3.62 -26.61
N VAL A 127 9.23 2.57 -27.11
CA VAL A 127 7.78 2.53 -27.37
C VAL A 127 7.18 1.28 -26.73
N ALA A 128 5.91 1.35 -26.38
CA ALA A 128 5.15 0.22 -25.86
C ALA A 128 4.94 -0.84 -26.96
N ALA A 129 4.84 -2.11 -26.55
CA ALA A 129 4.45 -3.20 -27.43
C ALA A 129 3.04 -2.99 -28.01
N GLU A 130 2.77 -3.63 -29.13
CA GLU A 130 1.41 -3.65 -29.70
C GLU A 130 0.43 -4.29 -28.70
N GLY A 131 -0.74 -3.67 -28.53
CA GLY A 131 -1.79 -4.16 -27.64
C GLY A 131 -1.65 -3.73 -26.16
N THR A 132 -0.60 -3.01 -25.78
CA THR A 132 -0.49 -2.37 -24.46
C THR A 132 -0.72 -0.87 -24.56
N GLY A 133 -1.19 -0.26 -23.47
CA GLY A 133 -1.57 1.14 -23.47
C GLY A 133 -1.21 1.91 -22.20
N ALA A 134 -1.60 3.18 -22.20
CA ALA A 134 -1.35 4.09 -21.08
C ALA A 134 -1.99 3.60 -19.76
N ASP A 135 -3.06 2.82 -19.82
CA ASP A 135 -3.68 2.27 -18.61
C ASP A 135 -2.86 1.14 -18.00
N ASP A 136 -2.19 0.31 -18.80
CA ASP A 136 -1.26 -0.72 -18.30
C ASP A 136 -0.06 -0.06 -17.64
N LEU A 137 0.47 0.99 -18.28
CA LEU A 137 1.54 1.82 -17.73
C LEU A 137 1.14 2.43 -16.38
N ARG A 138 -0.06 3.04 -16.30
CA ARG A 138 -0.59 3.63 -15.05
C ARG A 138 -0.76 2.57 -13.96
N ARG A 139 -1.27 1.38 -14.30
CA ARG A 139 -1.42 0.29 -13.32
C ARG A 139 -0.06 -0.14 -12.78
N ALA A 140 0.93 -0.31 -13.65
CA ALA A 140 2.28 -0.67 -13.25
C ALA A 140 2.92 0.41 -12.36
N TYR A 141 2.82 1.68 -12.79
CA TYR A 141 3.30 2.82 -12.03
C TYR A 141 2.70 2.86 -10.62
N ARG A 142 1.38 2.65 -10.48
CA ARG A 142 0.72 2.66 -9.16
C ARG A 142 1.08 1.47 -8.29
N ARG A 143 1.32 0.29 -8.87
CA ARG A 143 1.85 -0.86 -8.09
C ARG A 143 3.24 -0.55 -7.55
N VAL A 144 4.14 0.00 -8.37
CA VAL A 144 5.48 0.38 -7.91
C VAL A 144 5.40 1.46 -6.82
N GLN A 145 4.55 2.47 -7.02
CA GLN A 145 4.34 3.53 -6.04
C GLN A 145 3.82 2.99 -4.69
N LEU A 146 2.91 2.00 -4.70
CA LEU A 146 2.44 1.33 -3.49
C LEU A 146 3.59 0.66 -2.73
N GLY A 147 4.46 -0.07 -3.43
CA GLY A 147 5.61 -0.74 -2.81
C GLY A 147 6.62 0.25 -2.23
N ILE A 148 6.89 1.36 -2.93
CA ILE A 148 7.76 2.44 -2.43
C ILE A 148 7.15 3.06 -1.16
N ALA A 149 5.85 3.38 -1.17
CA ALA A 149 5.17 3.96 -0.02
C ALA A 149 5.18 3.00 1.18
N ALA A 150 4.96 1.71 0.95
CA ALA A 150 5.01 0.71 2.02
C ALA A 150 6.41 0.61 2.64
N ASP A 151 7.48 0.59 1.83
CA ASP A 151 8.87 0.58 2.32
C ASP A 151 9.21 1.84 3.12
N ASP A 152 8.78 3.02 2.65
CA ASP A 152 9.01 4.30 3.31
C ASP A 152 8.30 4.35 4.68
N LEU A 153 7.01 4.01 4.69
CA LEU A 153 6.16 4.11 5.89
C LEU A 153 6.48 3.06 6.96
N THR A 154 7.13 1.96 6.60
CA THR A 154 7.56 0.93 7.55
C THR A 154 9.07 0.88 7.75
N SER A 155 9.81 1.89 7.29
CA SER A 155 11.25 1.97 7.55
C SER A 155 11.52 2.18 9.04
N GLU A 156 12.47 1.42 9.60
CA GLU A 156 12.92 1.61 10.99
C GLU A 156 13.76 2.89 11.15
N ASP A 157 14.43 3.33 10.08
CA ASP A 157 15.24 4.55 10.01
C ASP A 157 14.73 5.43 8.87
N ALA A 158 13.74 6.25 9.17
CA ALA A 158 13.12 7.14 8.18
C ALA A 158 14.15 8.10 7.53
N PRO A 159 15.02 8.82 8.29
CA PRO A 159 16.05 9.66 7.70
C PRO A 159 16.99 8.92 6.72
N ALA A 160 17.42 7.69 7.06
CA ALA A 160 18.30 6.92 6.19
C ALA A 160 17.59 6.42 4.90
N ALA A 161 16.27 6.22 4.94
CA ALA A 161 15.49 5.76 3.80
C ALA A 161 15.23 6.84 2.73
N VAL A 162 15.19 8.13 3.12
CA VAL A 162 14.80 9.24 2.23
C VAL A 162 15.56 9.25 0.88
N PRO A 163 16.90 9.12 0.82
CA PRO A 163 17.61 9.15 -0.46
C PRO A 163 17.22 7.99 -1.38
N GLY A 164 17.00 6.79 -0.81
CA GLY A 164 16.60 5.60 -1.55
C GLY A 164 15.18 5.73 -2.11
N VAL A 165 14.25 6.25 -1.31
CA VAL A 165 12.87 6.54 -1.73
C VAL A 165 12.87 7.58 -2.84
N GLY A 166 13.59 8.69 -2.68
CA GLY A 166 13.69 9.76 -3.68
C GLY A 166 14.22 9.26 -5.02
N ARG A 167 15.27 8.43 -5.00
CA ARG A 167 15.81 7.79 -6.22
C ARG A 167 14.76 6.91 -6.91
N ARG A 168 14.07 6.04 -6.18
CA ARG A 168 13.05 5.13 -6.75
C ARG A 168 11.87 5.91 -7.32
N LEU A 169 11.46 7.02 -6.71
CA LEU A 169 10.42 7.89 -7.24
C LEU A 169 10.86 8.61 -8.52
N ALA A 170 12.11 9.04 -8.60
CA ALA A 170 12.67 9.63 -9.83
C ALA A 170 12.72 8.59 -10.96
N GLU A 171 13.24 7.39 -10.70
CA GLU A 171 13.27 6.28 -11.68
C GLU A 171 11.87 5.90 -12.15
N LEU A 172 10.90 5.91 -11.24
CA LEU A 172 9.50 5.65 -11.55
C LEU A 172 8.90 6.73 -12.46
N ALA A 173 9.23 8.01 -12.23
CA ALA A 173 8.78 9.11 -13.07
C ALA A 173 9.43 9.09 -14.46
N ASP A 174 10.73 8.76 -14.55
CA ASP A 174 11.46 8.63 -15.82
C ASP A 174 10.97 7.47 -16.69
N ALA A 175 10.26 6.49 -16.09
CA ALA A 175 9.72 5.32 -16.78
C ALA A 175 8.30 5.52 -17.33
N SER A 176 7.64 6.64 -17.01
CA SER A 176 6.22 6.90 -17.30
C SER A 176 5.96 7.97 -18.35
#